data_AF-A0A4Q3IXG5-F1
#
_entry.id   AF-A0A4Q3IXG5-F1
#
_cell.length_a   1.000
_cell.length_b   1.000
_cell.length_c   1.000
_cell.angle_alpha   90.00
_cell.angle_beta   90.00
_cell.angle_gamma   90.00
#
_symmetry.space_group_name_H-M   'P 1'
#
loop_
_entity.id
_entity.type
_entity.pdbx_description
1 polymer ?
#
loop_
_entity_poly.entity_id
_entity_poly.type
_entity_poly.pdbx_seq_one_letter_code
_entity_poly.pdbx_strand_id
1 'polypeptide(L)'
;MSDIQTKSAGWLGAERRGRLIQEYGIFLAFILLVVILSFSNEYFLTAGNISNVLLQTSINGILAIGMTFVILTRGIDLSVGSVVALAGMVSASFVTTSATAGIGGGPYPVVLALAIGILVGVCTG
;
A
#
# COMPACT_ATOMS: atom_id res chain seq x y z
N MET A 1 41.00 -35.85 -21.03
CA MET A 1 39.55 -36.01 -21.32
C MET A 1 38.68 -35.94 -20.06
N SER A 2 39.17 -35.39 -18.93
CA SER A 2 38.52 -35.39 -17.61
C SER A 2 37.89 -34.05 -17.19
N ASP A 3 38.22 -32.94 -17.88
CA ASP A 3 37.99 -31.59 -17.33
C ASP A 3 36.61 -31.00 -17.68
N ILE A 4 35.75 -31.76 -18.36
CA ILE A 4 34.42 -31.31 -18.80
C ILE A 4 33.32 -31.66 -17.77
N GLN A 5 33.58 -32.57 -16.83
CA GLN A 5 32.55 -33.02 -15.88
C GLN A 5 32.42 -32.19 -14.60
N THR A 6 33.40 -31.35 -14.25
CA THR A 6 33.41 -30.62 -12.95
C THR A 6 32.74 -29.26 -12.99
N LYS A 7 32.58 -28.64 -14.16
CA LYS A 7 32.12 -27.24 -14.32
C LYS A 7 30.59 -27.10 -14.32
N SER A 8 29.85 -28.17 -14.61
CA SER A 8 28.38 -28.13 -14.71
C SER A 8 27.67 -28.09 -13.34
N ALA A 9 28.27 -28.70 -12.30
CA ALA A 9 27.68 -28.74 -10.96
C ALA A 9 27.68 -27.37 -10.25
N GLY A 10 28.66 -26.51 -10.54
CA GLY A 10 28.80 -25.18 -9.90
C GLY A 10 27.84 -24.11 -10.45
N TRP A 11 27.59 -24.11 -11.76
CA TRP A 11 26.73 -23.11 -12.42
C TRP A 11 25.24 -23.32 -12.13
N LEU A 12 24.79 -24.58 -12.10
CA LEU A 12 23.41 -24.93 -11.73
C LEU A 12 23.09 -24.58 -10.27
N GLY A 13 24.10 -24.61 -9.39
CA GLY A 13 23.94 -24.29 -7.96
C GLY A 13 23.77 -22.79 -7.69
N ALA A 14 24.53 -21.93 -8.36
CA ALA A 14 24.43 -20.47 -8.18
C ALA A 14 23.09 -19.92 -8.71
N GLU A 15 22.67 -20.37 -9.90
CA GLU A 15 21.39 -20.00 -10.53
C GLU A 15 20.18 -20.51 -9.70
N ARG A 16 20.24 -21.74 -9.17
CA ARG A 16 19.20 -22.26 -8.27
C ARG A 16 19.14 -21.50 -6.95
N ARG A 17 20.28 -21.15 -6.36
CA ARG A 17 20.34 -20.36 -5.11
C ARG A 17 19.78 -18.96 -5.33
N GLY A 18 20.10 -18.30 -6.44
CA GLY A 18 19.53 -17.01 -6.81
C GLY A 18 18.01 -17.07 -6.97
N ARG A 19 17.49 -18.12 -7.62
CA ARG A 19 16.05 -18.32 -7.78
C ARG A 19 15.32 -18.59 -6.46
N LEU A 20 15.90 -19.42 -5.58
CA LEU A 20 15.35 -19.69 -4.25
C LEU A 20 15.35 -18.43 -3.37
N ILE A 21 16.40 -17.61 -3.44
CA ILE A 21 16.45 -16.32 -2.75
C ILE A 21 15.45 -15.33 -3.35
N GLN A 22 15.17 -15.37 -4.67
CA GLN A 22 14.13 -14.54 -5.26
C GLN A 22 12.72 -15.00 -4.87
N GLU A 23 12.48 -16.31 -4.82
CA GLU A 23 11.19 -16.91 -4.51
C GLU A 23 10.82 -16.72 -3.02
N TYR A 24 11.78 -16.90 -2.11
CA TYR A 24 11.59 -16.68 -0.67
C TYR A 24 12.04 -15.30 -0.19
N GLY A 25 12.65 -14.48 -1.06
CA GLY A 25 13.24 -13.20 -0.68
C GLY A 25 12.23 -12.20 -0.18
N ILE A 26 11.03 -12.18 -0.78
CA ILE A 26 9.93 -11.34 -0.33
C ILE A 26 9.46 -11.74 1.07
N PHE A 27 9.39 -13.04 1.35
CA PHE A 27 8.97 -13.56 2.65
C PHE A 27 10.04 -13.30 3.71
N LEU A 28 11.32 -13.52 3.37
CA LEU A 28 12.46 -13.21 4.23
C LEU A 28 12.50 -11.70 4.55
N ALA A 29 12.33 -10.84 3.53
CA ALA A 29 12.29 -9.40 3.70
C ALA A 29 11.11 -8.96 4.57
N PHE A 30 9.93 -9.59 4.43
CA PHE A 30 8.78 -9.33 5.27
C PHE A 30 9.05 -9.68 6.74
N ILE A 31 9.61 -10.86 7.03
CA ILE A 31 9.96 -11.26 8.40
C ILE A 31 10.99 -10.30 9.00
N LEU A 32 12.03 -9.95 8.23
CA LEU A 32 13.09 -9.05 8.68
C LEU A 32 12.51 -7.65 8.99
N LEU A 33 11.63 -7.13 8.13
CA LEU A 33 10.90 -5.88 8.35
C LEU A 33 10.08 -5.93 9.65
N VAL A 34 9.29 -7.00 9.85
CA VAL A 34 8.47 -7.18 11.06
C VAL A 34 9.34 -7.13 12.31
N VAL A 35 10.46 -7.86 12.32
CA VAL A 35 11.39 -7.89 13.45
C VAL A 35 11.95 -6.49 13.74
N ILE A 36 12.43 -5.78 12.73
CA ILE A 36 12.97 -4.42 12.90
C ILE A 36 11.91 -3.47 13.47
N LEU A 37 10.69 -3.52 12.94
CA LEU A 37 9.60 -2.63 13.37
C LEU A 37 9.10 -2.98 14.78
N SER A 38 9.09 -4.25 15.15
CA SER A 38 8.79 -4.70 16.52
C SER A 38 9.77 -4.14 17.56
N PHE A 39 11.06 -4.04 17.23
CA PHE A 39 12.06 -3.46 18.13
C PHE A 39 12.12 -1.93 18.06
N SER A 40 11.84 -1.34 16.89
CA SER A 40 11.93 0.11 16.69
C SER A 40 10.72 0.86 17.22
N ASN A 41 9.55 0.21 17.32
CA ASN A 41 8.32 0.84 17.75
C ASN A 41 7.51 -0.09 18.67
N GLU A 42 7.40 0.27 19.94
CA GLU A 42 6.63 -0.45 20.96
C GLU A 42 5.14 -0.58 20.61
N TYR A 43 4.62 0.35 19.79
CA TYR A 43 3.22 0.33 19.33
C TYR A 43 2.98 -0.59 18.13
N PHE A 44 4.03 -1.11 17.47
CA PHE A 44 3.88 -1.86 16.23
C PHE A 44 3.07 -3.16 16.40
N LEU A 45 3.34 -3.91 17.47
CA LEU A 45 2.66 -5.18 17.77
C LEU A 45 1.42 -5.01 18.67
N THR A 46 1.01 -3.79 18.99
CA THR A 46 -0.18 -3.58 19.82
C THR A 46 -1.42 -4.01 19.05
N ALA A 47 -2.40 -4.63 19.73
CA ALA A 47 -3.65 -5.09 19.10
C ALA A 47 -4.38 -3.98 18.32
N GLY A 48 -4.31 -2.73 18.81
CA GLY A 48 -4.86 -1.56 18.11
C GLY A 48 -4.14 -1.27 16.78
N ASN A 49 -2.80 -1.26 16.77
CA ASN A 49 -2.03 -1.02 15.55
C ASN A 49 -2.21 -2.16 14.53
N ILE A 50 -2.16 -3.42 14.99
CA ILE A 50 -2.41 -4.58 14.13
C ILE A 50 -3.81 -4.51 13.53
N SER A 51 -4.84 -4.23 14.33
CA SER A 51 -6.21 -4.10 13.84
C SER A 51 -6.36 -2.95 12.85
N ASN A 52 -5.72 -1.80 13.11
CA ASN A 52 -5.75 -0.66 12.20
C ASN A 52 -5.09 -0.99 10.85
N VAL A 53 -3.91 -1.63 10.87
CA VAL A 53 -3.22 -2.06 9.65
C VAL A 53 -4.06 -3.08 8.86
N LEU A 54 -4.65 -4.05 9.56
CA LEU A 54 -5.52 -5.06 8.95
C LEU A 54 -6.78 -4.41 8.34
N LEU A 55 -7.46 -3.51 9.06
CA LEU A 55 -8.64 -2.81 8.56
C LEU A 55 -8.30 -1.94 7.35
N GLN A 56 -7.22 -1.15 7.40
CA GLN A 56 -6.79 -0.31 6.30
C GLN A 56 -6.43 -1.14 5.06
N THR A 57 -5.72 -2.24 5.25
CA THR A 57 -5.37 -3.17 4.16
C THR A 57 -6.62 -3.86 3.60
N SER A 58 -7.58 -4.22 4.46
CA SER A 58 -8.84 -4.85 4.05
C SER A 58 -9.69 -3.91 3.20
N ILE A 59 -9.79 -2.63 3.56
CA ILE A 59 -10.49 -1.61 2.75
C ILE A 59 -9.87 -1.54 1.35
N ASN A 60 -8.56 -1.42 1.26
CA ASN A 60 -7.85 -1.39 -0.02
C ASN A 60 -8.02 -2.69 -0.81
N GLY A 61 -8.03 -3.85 -0.15
CA GLY A 61 -8.26 -5.16 -0.77
C GLY A 61 -9.66 -5.31 -1.36
N ILE A 62 -10.70 -4.92 -0.62
CA ILE A 62 -12.09 -4.94 -1.11
C ILE A 62 -12.25 -3.98 -2.29
N LEU A 63 -11.69 -2.78 -2.20
CA LEU A 63 -11.67 -1.82 -3.31
C LEU A 63 -10.97 -2.41 -4.54
N ALA A 64 -9.83 -3.08 -4.38
CA ALA A 64 -9.10 -3.70 -5.50
C ALA A 64 -9.91 -4.80 -6.20
N ILE A 65 -10.66 -5.61 -5.44
CA ILE A 65 -11.57 -6.62 -6.01
C ILE A 65 -12.68 -5.93 -6.82
N GLY A 66 -13.29 -4.88 -6.28
CA GLY A 66 -14.31 -4.08 -6.99
C GLY A 66 -13.77 -3.47 -8.29
N MET A 67 -12.56 -2.89 -8.25
CA MET A 67 -11.89 -2.35 -9.44
C MET A 67 -11.58 -3.41 -10.49
N THR A 68 -11.30 -4.66 -10.08
CA THR A 68 -11.05 -5.77 -11.02
C THR A 68 -12.30 -6.10 -11.84
N PHE A 69 -13.48 -6.13 -11.21
CA PHE A 69 -14.76 -6.35 -11.92
C PHE A 69 -15.09 -5.22 -12.90
N VAL A 70 -14.83 -3.96 -12.50
CA VAL A 70 -15.03 -2.77 -13.35
C VAL A 70 -14.12 -2.78 -14.58
N ILE A 71 -12.86 -3.19 -14.44
CA ILE A 71 -11.93 -3.31 -15.57
C ILE A 71 -12.41 -4.39 -16.56
N LEU A 72 -12.94 -5.51 -16.06
CA LEU A 72 -13.38 -6.63 -16.89
C LEU A 72 -14.63 -6.33 -17.71
N THR A 73 -15.53 -5.47 -17.22
CA THR A 73 -16.77 -5.12 -17.94
C THR A 73 -16.57 -4.13 -19.09
N ARG A 74 -15.34 -3.64 -19.34
CA ARG A 74 -14.97 -2.66 -20.41
C ARG A 74 -15.85 -1.38 -20.43
N GLY A 75 -16.68 -1.20 -19.42
CA GLY A 75 -17.57 -0.08 -19.22
C GLY A 75 -16.87 0.93 -18.31
N ILE A 76 -16.80 2.15 -18.81
CA ILE A 76 -16.06 3.28 -18.27
C ILE A 76 -16.76 3.76 -17.00
N ASP A 77 -16.59 3.07 -15.87
CA ASP A 77 -16.82 3.76 -14.61
C ASP A 77 -15.80 3.43 -13.52
N LEU A 78 -14.61 3.94 -13.77
CA LEU A 78 -13.54 4.08 -12.78
C LEU A 78 -13.81 5.24 -11.80
N SER A 79 -15.03 5.82 -11.74
CA SER A 79 -15.36 6.96 -10.88
C SER A 79 -14.97 6.73 -9.42
N VAL A 80 -15.10 5.50 -8.90
CA VAL A 80 -14.67 5.16 -7.53
C VAL A 80 -13.18 5.44 -7.31
N GLY A 81 -12.33 5.19 -8.31
CA GLY A 81 -10.89 5.49 -8.26
C GLY A 81 -10.61 7.00 -8.29
N SER A 82 -11.28 7.75 -9.16
CA SER A 82 -11.11 9.22 -9.23
C SER A 82 -11.67 9.95 -8.02
N VAL A 83 -12.79 9.48 -7.45
CA VAL A 83 -13.39 10.05 -6.22
C VAL A 83 -12.46 9.83 -5.03
N VAL A 84 -11.89 8.63 -4.87
CA VAL A 84 -10.91 8.35 -3.81
C VAL A 84 -9.64 9.17 -4.00
N ALA A 85 -9.13 9.28 -5.23
CA ALA A 85 -7.93 10.07 -5.53
C ALA A 85 -8.14 11.57 -5.26
N LEU A 86 -9.28 12.12 -5.66
CA LEU A 86 -9.60 13.52 -5.44
C LEU A 86 -9.87 13.83 -3.96
N ALA A 87 -10.64 12.99 -3.27
CA ALA A 87 -10.88 13.14 -1.83
C ALA A 87 -9.56 13.06 -1.04
N GLY A 88 -8.65 12.16 -1.43
CA GLY A 88 -7.30 12.06 -0.87
C GLY A 88 -6.45 13.31 -1.12
N MET A 89 -6.41 13.81 -2.38
CA MET A 89 -5.69 15.04 -2.71
C MET A 89 -6.22 16.25 -1.94
N VAL A 90 -7.54 16.45 -1.91
CA VAL A 90 -8.16 17.55 -1.17
C VAL A 90 -7.81 17.45 0.32
N SER A 91 -7.97 16.28 0.93
CA SER A 91 -7.60 16.05 2.33
C SER A 91 -6.13 16.38 2.58
N ALA A 92 -5.22 15.91 1.72
CA ALA A 92 -3.79 16.19 1.84
C ALA A 92 -3.44 17.68 1.62
N SER A 93 -4.08 18.35 0.66
CA SER A 93 -3.88 19.78 0.39
C SER A 93 -4.34 20.65 1.57
N PHE A 94 -5.45 20.31 2.23
CA PHE A 94 -5.91 21.06 3.40
C PHE A 94 -5.05 20.78 4.64
N VAL A 95 -4.59 19.54 4.83
CA VAL A 95 -3.62 19.20 5.90
C VAL A 95 -2.30 19.96 5.70
N THR A 96 -1.75 19.97 4.48
CA THR A 96 -0.50 20.69 4.17
C THR A 96 -0.65 22.21 4.26
N THR A 97 -1.77 22.78 3.80
CA THR A 97 -2.06 24.22 3.92
C THR A 97 -2.24 24.64 5.37
N SER A 98 -2.89 23.82 6.21
CA SER A 98 -3.00 24.11 7.65
C SER A 98 -1.63 24.09 8.35
N ALA A 99 -0.72 23.22 7.92
CA ALA A 99 0.65 23.18 8.43
C ALA A 99 1.50 24.37 7.97
N THR A 100 1.28 24.93 6.77
CA THR A 100 2.01 26.09 6.24
C THR A 100 1.44 27.44 6.67
N ALA A 101 0.13 27.52 6.97
CA ALA A 101 -0.53 28.75 7.39
C ALA A 101 -0.41 29.05 8.90
N GLY A 102 0.33 28.23 9.67
CA GLY A 102 0.45 28.39 11.13
C GLY A 102 -0.87 28.16 11.88
N ILE A 103 -1.89 27.61 11.22
CA ILE A 103 -3.19 27.33 11.80
C ILE A 103 -3.07 25.95 12.45
N GLY A 104 -2.82 25.96 13.76
CA GLY A 104 -2.70 24.76 14.58
C GLY A 104 -3.83 23.76 14.31
N GLY A 105 -3.45 22.48 14.21
CA GLY A 105 -4.29 21.34 13.84
C GLY A 105 -5.53 21.14 14.74
N GLY A 106 -6.57 21.93 14.50
CA GLY A 106 -7.93 21.62 14.90
C GLY A 106 -8.63 20.73 13.86
N PRO A 107 -9.84 20.21 14.14
CA PRO A 107 -10.60 19.29 13.27
C PRO A 107 -11.14 19.94 11.96
N TYR A 108 -10.90 21.23 11.76
CA TYR A 108 -11.35 22.02 10.60
C TYR A 108 -10.94 21.49 9.21
N PRO A 109 -9.71 20.98 8.97
CA PRO A 109 -9.31 20.53 7.64
C PRO A 109 -10.00 19.21 7.25
N VAL A 110 -10.37 18.37 8.23
CA VAL A 110 -11.06 17.09 7.97
C VAL A 110 -12.50 17.33 7.56
N VAL A 111 -13.23 18.21 8.27
CA VAL A 111 -14.64 18.51 7.94
C VAL A 111 -14.75 19.15 6.56
N LEU A 112 -13.84 20.07 6.22
CA LEU A 112 -13.82 20.74 4.92
C LEU A 112 -13.42 19.77 3.80
N ALA A 113 -12.44 18.91 4.03
CA ALA A 113 -12.05 17.88 3.07
C ALA A 113 -13.17 16.86 2.81
N LEU A 114 -13.90 16.46 3.87
CA LEU A 114 -15.09 15.61 3.74
C LEU A 114 -16.20 16.32 2.96
N ALA A 115 -16.48 17.58 3.25
CA ALA A 115 -17.51 18.35 2.55
C ALA A 115 -17.21 18.49 1.05
N ILE A 116 -15.96 18.80 0.69
CA ILE A 116 -15.52 18.89 -0.72
C ILE A 116 -15.51 17.51 -1.37
N GLY A 117 -15.04 16.47 -0.67
CA GLY A 117 -15.04 15.09 -1.15
C GLY A 117 -16.45 14.59 -1.46
N ILE A 118 -17.44 14.88 -0.61
CA ILE A 118 -18.85 14.58 -0.84
C ILE A 118 -19.37 15.36 -2.04
N LEU A 119 -19.12 16.68 -2.11
CA LEU A 119 -19.59 17.53 -3.21
C LEU A 119 -19.09 17.01 -4.56
N VAL A 120 -17.80 16.71 -4.67
CA VAL A 120 -17.26 16.22 -5.94
C VAL A 120 -17.69 14.79 -6.21
N GLY A 121 -17.76 13.93 -5.18
CA GLY A 121 -18.34 12.58 -5.31
C GLY A 121 -19.76 12.60 -5.87
N VAL A 122 -20.60 13.56 -5.47
CA VAL A 122 -21.96 13.74 -6.00
C VAL A 122 -21.96 14.33 -7.42
N CYS A 123 -21.01 15.20 -7.77
CA CYS A 123 -20.95 15.81 -9.10
C CYS A 123 -20.29 14.92 -10.17
N THR A 124 -19.45 13.97 -9.78
CA THR A 124 -18.69 13.08 -10.70
C THR A 124 -19.10 11.61 -10.60
N GLY A 125 -20.05 11.28 -9.74
CA GLY A 125 -20.69 9.97 -9.64
C GLY A 125 -21.99 9.89 -10.45
#